data_AF-A0A3M4B2I2-F1
#
_entry.id   AF-A0A3M4B2I2-F1
#
_cell.length_a   1.000
_cell.length_b   1.000
_cell.length_c   1.000
_cell.angle_alpha   90.00
_cell.angle_beta   90.00
_cell.angle_gamma   90.00
#
_symmetry.space_group_name_H-M   'P 1'
#
loop_
_entity.id
_entity.type
_entity.pdbx_description
1 polymer ?
#
loop_
_entity_poly.entity_id
_entity_poly.type
_entity_poly.pdbx_seq_one_letter_code
_entity_poly.pdbx_strand_id
1 'polypeptide(L)' 'MRNLFRRALEVWLVLDRAMYVQEQGYRVSVGTFCESQLTPRNLLILARKS' A
#
# COMPACT_ATOMS: atom_id res chain seq x y z
N MET A 1 -5.41 -9.12 -21.30
CA MET A 1 -5.54 -7.67 -21.02
C MET A 1 -6.46 -7.28 -19.85
N ARG A 2 -7.15 -8.19 -19.14
CA ARG A 2 -8.14 -7.80 -18.10
C ARG A 2 -7.58 -7.46 -16.71
N ASN A 3 -6.28 -7.63 -16.46
CA ASN A 3 -5.67 -7.42 -15.13
C ASN A 3 -4.60 -6.31 -15.07
N LEU A 4 -4.31 -5.64 -16.20
CA LEU A 4 -3.18 -4.70 -16.28
C LEU A 4 -3.33 -3.51 -15.30
N PHE A 5 -4.57 -3.08 -15.07
CA PHE A 5 -4.86 -1.94 -14.20
C PHE A 5 -5.08 -2.31 -12.73
N ARG A 6 -5.20 -3.61 -12.40
CA ARG A 6 -5.48 -4.03 -11.02
C ARG A 6 -4.35 -3.60 -10.07
N ARG A 7 -3.10 -3.78 -10.48
CA ARG A 7 -1.94 -3.40 -9.67
C ARG A 7 -1.81 -1.89 -9.52
N ALA A 8 -2.03 -1.14 -10.60
CA ALA A 8 -2.00 0.32 -10.56
C ALA A 8 -3.06 0.88 -9.60
N LEU A 9 -4.30 0.36 -9.67
CA LEU A 9 -5.37 0.75 -8.75
C LEU A 9 -5.07 0.34 -7.31
N GLU A 10 -4.50 -0.84 -7.08
CA GLU A 10 -4.13 -1.29 -5.74
C GLU A 10 -3.06 -0.38 -5.12
N VAL A 11 -2.03 -0.04 -5.88
CA VAL A 11 -0.99 0.92 -5.45
C VAL A 11 -1.60 2.28 -5.18
N TRP A 12 -2.46 2.80 -6.06
CA TRP A 12 -3.12 4.08 -5.88
C TRP A 12 -3.97 4.11 -4.59
N LEU A 13 -4.78 3.07 -4.35
CA LEU A 13 -5.59 2.95 -3.13
C LEU A 13 -4.75 2.84 -1.85
N VAL A 14 -3.63 2.11 -1.90
CA VAL A 14 -2.70 1.98 -0.77
C VAL A 14 -2.04 3.31 -0.45
N LEU A 15 -1.63 4.07 -1.48
CA LEU A 15 -1.02 5.39 -1.30
C LEU A 15 -2.02 6.40 -0.74
N ASP A 16 -3.26 6.42 -1.23
CA ASP A 16 -4.34 7.26 -0.70
C ASP A 16 -4.57 6.99 0.80
N ARG A 17 -4.68 5.71 1.19
CA ARG A 17 -4.81 5.31 2.59
C ARG A 17 -3.59 5.70 3.43
N ALA A 18 -2.39 5.59 2.87
CA ALA A 18 -1.15 5.97 3.55
C ALA A 18 -1.11 7.49 3.83
N MET A 19 -1.53 8.31 2.86
CA MET A 19 -1.63 9.77 3.03
C MET A 19 -2.64 10.13 4.13
N TYR A 20 -3.82 9.53 4.12
CA TYR A 20 -4.82 9.76 5.16
C TYR A 20 -4.30 9.46 6.57
N VAL A 21 -3.55 8.37 6.74
CA VAL A 21 -2.96 8.01 8.05
C VAL A 21 -1.82 8.97 8.42
N GLN A 22 -1.03 9.41 7.43
CA GLN A 22 0.04 10.38 7.64
C GLN A 22 -0.51 11.73 8.12
N GLU A 23 -1.62 12.20 7.55
CA GLU A 23 -2.30 13.44 7.94
C GLU A 23 -2.81 13.42 9.39
N GLN A 24 -3.07 12.23 9.96
CA GLN A 24 -3.41 12.07 11.39
C GLN A 24 -2.20 12.15 12.34
N GLY A 25 -1.02 12.47 11.83
CA GLY A 25 0.21 12.62 12.62
C GLY A 25 0.99 11.32 12.84
N TYR A 26 0.70 10.27 12.07
CA TYR A 26 1.50 9.04 12.09
C TYR A 26 2.71 9.16 11.16
N ARG A 27 3.83 8.55 11.53
CA ARG A 27 4.90 8.25 10.58
C ARG A 27 4.50 7.03 9.77
N VAL A 28 4.40 7.18 8.46
CA VAL A 28 3.92 6.12 7.55
C VAL A 28 5.05 5.64 6.64
N SER A 29 5.08 4.34 6.36
CA SER A 29 5.95 3.72 5.36
C SER A 29 5.17 2.69 4.55
N VAL A 30 5.35 2.69 3.23
CA VAL A 30 4.69 1.77 2.31
C VAL A 30 5.73 0.83 1.72
N GLY A 31 5.44 -0.47 1.70
CA GLY A 31 6.33 -1.48 1.16
C GLY A 31 5.57 -2.73 0.74
N THR A 32 6.30 -3.83 0.54
CA THR A 32 5.74 -5.15 0.27
C THR A 32 6.02 -6.11 1.42
N PHE A 33 5.04 -6.92 1.82
CA PHE A 33 5.24 -7.92 2.89
C PHE A 33 5.86 -9.24 2.38
N CYS A 34 5.63 -9.58 1.12
CA CYS A 34 6.17 -10.77 0.46
C CYS A 34 6.42 -10.52 -1.02
N GLU A 35 7.05 -11.49 -1.70
CA GLU A 35 7.17 -11.48 -3.15
C GLU A 35 5.79 -11.62 -3.82
N SER A 36 5.60 -10.90 -4.93
CA SER A 36 4.32 -10.90 -5.67
C SER A 36 3.95 -12.25 -6.28
N GLN A 37 4.90 -13.19 -6.34
CA GLN A 37 4.70 -14.57 -6.80
C GLN A 37 3.93 -15.40 -5.77
N LEU A 38 4.11 -15.15 -4.47
CA LEU A 38 3.33 -15.83 -3.43
C LEU A 38 1.88 -15.36 -3.47
N THR A 39 1.66 -14.05 -3.39
CA THR A 39 0.34 -13.45 -3.56
C THR A 39 0.45 -12.11 -4.30
N PRO A 40 -0.48 -11.80 -5.23
CA PRO A 40 -0.45 -10.53 -5.96
C PRO A 40 -0.78 -9.32 -5.08
N ARG A 41 -1.52 -9.53 -3.99
CA ARG A 41 -1.83 -8.51 -2.98
C ARG A 41 -0.76 -8.54 -1.90
N ASN A 42 0.40 -7.96 -2.20
CA ASN A 42 1.57 -7.99 -1.34
C ASN A 42 1.93 -6.64 -0.70
N LEU A 43 1.12 -5.59 -0.88
CA LEU A 43 1.40 -4.26 -0.36
C LEU A 43 1.09 -4.15 1.14
N LEU A 44 1.88 -3.34 1.86
CA LEU A 44 1.79 -3.12 3.30
C LEU A 44 1.92 -1.63 3.61
N ILE A 45 1.08 -1.14 4.54
CA ILE A 45 1.21 0.19 5.15
C ILE A 45 1.64 -0.02 6.61
N LEU A 46 2.78 0.53 6.99
CA LEU A 46 3.26 0.59 8.36
C LEU A 46 3.04 2.00 8.89
N ALA A 47 2.29 2.13 9.98
CA ALA A 47 2.03 3.40 10.65
C ALA A 47 2.52 3.35 12.10
N ARG A 48 3.35 4.31 12.50
CA ARG A 48 3.87 4.43 13.85
C ARG A 48 3.50 5.79 14.44
N LYS A 49 2.83 5.77 15.59
CA LYS A 49 2.59 6.95 16.41
C LYS A 49 3.76 7.15 17.37
N SER A 50 4.18 8.40 17.56
CA SER A 50 5.18 8.77 18.58
C SER A 50 4.47 9.07 19.90
#